data_AF-A0A0C3AQS5-F1
#
_entry.id   AF-A0A0C3AQS5-F1
#
_cell.length_a   1.000
_cell.length_b   1.000
_cell.length_c   1.000
_cell.angle_alpha   90.00
_cell.angle_beta   90.00
_cell.angle_gamma   90.00
#
_symmetry.space_group_name_H-M   'P 1'
#
loop_
_entity.id
_entity.type
_entity.pdbx_description
1 polymer ?
#
loop_
_entity_poly.entity_id
_entity_poly.type
_entity_poly.pdbx_seq_one_letter_code
_entity_poly.pdbx_strand_id
1 'polypeptide(L)' 'HTALVAPISCLPHEVLSEIFLCYNDSFSSFRRPLRLGSVCSRWRTIALSTPRLWTSFVLTII' A
#
# COMPACT_ATOMS: atom_id res chain seq x y z
N HIS A 1 10.07 -0.72 -21.04
CA HIS A 1 9.01 -1.39 -21.84
C HIS A 1 8.20 -2.38 -20.98
N THR A 2 7.73 -1.98 -19.78
CA THR A 2 7.07 -2.88 -18.80
C THR A 2 5.68 -2.39 -18.34
N ALA A 3 5.29 -1.17 -18.72
CA ALA A 3 4.00 -0.57 -18.38
C ALA A 3 2.79 -1.38 -18.91
N LEU A 4 2.98 -2.13 -20.00
CA LEU A 4 1.92 -2.96 -20.61
C LEU A 4 1.64 -4.27 -19.83
N VAL A 5 2.53 -4.71 -18.94
CA VAL A 5 2.39 -6.00 -18.24
C VAL A 5 1.54 -5.88 -16.97
N ALA A 6 1.46 -4.68 -16.38
CA ALA A 6 0.69 -4.45 -15.17
C ALA A 6 0.07 -3.04 -15.20
N PRO A 7 -1.21 -2.89 -15.60
CA PRO A 7 -1.89 -1.59 -15.70
C PRO A 7 -1.82 -0.75 -14.42
N ILE A 8 -1.76 -1.40 -13.27
CA ILE A 8 -1.61 -0.75 -11.95
C ILE A 8 -0.31 0.08 -11.83
N SER A 9 0.70 -0.23 -12.64
CA SER A 9 1.97 0.52 -12.70
C SER A 9 1.85 1.83 -13.48
N CYS A 10 0.73 2.07 -14.17
CA CYS A 10 0.46 3.33 -14.87
C CYS A 10 -0.38 4.29 -14.04
N LEU A 11 -0.97 3.83 -12.94
CA LEU A 11 -1.83 4.68 -12.11
C LEU A 11 -1.02 5.80 -11.45
N PRO A 12 -1.60 7.00 -11.29
CA PRO A 12 -1.02 8.07 -10.48
C PRO A 12 -0.82 7.65 -9.02
N HIS A 13 0.05 8.36 -8.31
CA HIS A 13 0.29 8.10 -6.88
C HIS A 13 -0.97 8.28 -6.03
N GLU A 14 -1.78 9.29 -6.32
CA GLU A 14 -3.03 9.57 -5.61
C GLU A 14 -4.01 8.39 -5.71
N VAL A 15 -4.23 7.88 -6.92
CA VAL A 15 -5.14 6.74 -7.16
C VAL A 15 -4.63 5.48 -6.45
N LEU A 16 -3.33 5.20 -6.53
CA LEU A 16 -2.71 4.07 -5.82
C LEU A 16 -2.87 4.21 -4.30
N SER A 17 -2.70 5.41 -3.75
CA SER A 17 -2.84 5.66 -2.31
C SER A 17 -4.28 5.43 -1.82
N GLU A 18 -5.30 5.84 -2.58
CA GLU A 18 -6.70 5.58 -2.26
C GLU A 18 -7.04 4.09 -2.33
N ILE A 19 -6.53 3.36 -3.34
CA ILE A 19 -6.67 1.90 -3.42
C ILE A 19 -6.07 1.23 -2.18
N PHE A 20 -4.88 1.67 -1.75
CA PHE A 20 -4.23 1.13 -0.56
C PHE A 20 -5.05 1.38 0.70
N LEU A 21 -5.69 2.54 0.82
CA LEU A 21 -6.55 2.89 1.95
C LEU A 21 -7.81 2.04 1.97
N CYS A 22 -8.49 1.85 0.83
CA CYS A 22 -9.63 0.94 0.72
C CYS A 22 -9.25 -0.50 1.10
N TYR A 23 -8.07 -0.97 0.67
CA TYR A 23 -7.54 -2.28 1.06
C TYR A 23 -7.25 -2.37 2.57
N ASN A 24 -6.79 -1.27 3.19
CA ASN A 24 -6.52 -1.21 4.61
C ASN A 24 -7.81 -1.13 5.47
N ASP A 25 -8.89 -0.58 4.95
CA ASP A 25 -10.17 -0.47 5.65
C ASP A 25 -11.01 -1.76 5.56
N SER A 26 -10.97 -2.45 4.42
CA SER A 26 -11.89 -3.57 4.11
C SER A 26 -11.61 -4.89 4.83
N PHE A 27 -10.46 -5.03 5.49
CA PHE A 27 -10.09 -6.24 6.25
C PHE A 27 -9.67 -5.83 7.66
N SER A 28 -9.43 -6.76 8.58
CA SER A 28 -9.03 -6.47 9.98
C SER A 28 -7.57 -6.84 10.31
N SER A 29 -6.75 -7.14 9.29
CA SER A 29 -5.35 -7.57 9.48
C SER A 29 -4.37 -6.41 9.67
N PHE A 30 -3.64 -6.40 10.77
CA PHE A 30 -2.71 -5.33 11.17
C PHE A 30 -1.38 -5.29 10.40
N ARG A 31 -1.09 -6.28 9.53
CA ARG A 31 0.17 -6.36 8.76
C ARG A 31 0.08 -5.77 7.34
N ARG A 32 -1.00 -5.08 6.99
CA ARG A 32 -1.32 -4.69 5.60
C ARG A 32 -0.43 -3.61 4.97
N PRO A 33 -0.07 -2.52 5.67
CA PRO A 33 0.84 -1.51 5.11
C PRO A 33 2.19 -2.12 4.72
N LEU A 34 2.68 -3.08 5.51
CA LEU A 34 3.91 -3.82 5.24
C LEU A 34 3.79 -4.73 4.00
N ARG A 35 2.63 -5.38 3.80
CA ARG A 35 2.37 -6.20 2.60
C ARG A 35 2.31 -5.37 1.33
N LEU A 36 1.68 -4.19 1.38
CA LEU A 36 1.68 -3.26 0.25
C LEU A 36 3.11 -2.85 -0.11
N GLY A 37 3.92 -2.55 0.91
CA GLY A 37 5.33 -2.23 0.75
C GLY A 37 6.22 -3.40 0.28
N SER A 38 5.78 -4.67 0.30
CA SER A 38 6.61 -5.79 -0.18
C SER A 38 6.50 -6.06 -1.69
N VAL A 39 5.52 -5.46 -2.38
CA VAL A 39 5.26 -5.76 -3.81
C VAL A 39 6.35 -5.22 -4.74
N CYS A 40 6.65 -3.92 -4.65
CA CYS A 40 7.73 -3.30 -5.42
C CYS A 40 8.22 -2.01 -4.73
N SER A 41 9.35 -1.45 -5.19
CA SER A 41 9.91 -0.21 -4.65
C SER A 41 8.93 0.96 -4.71
N ARG A 42 8.20 1.10 -5.82
CA ARG A 42 7.21 2.17 -5.99
C ARG A 42 6.06 2.08 -4.99
N TRP A 43 5.51 0.89 -4.77
CA TRP A 43 4.44 0.68 -3.79
C TRP A 43 4.93 0.96 -2.38
N ARG A 44 6.17 0.59 -2.06
CA ARG A 44 6.81 0.92 -0.79
C ARG A 44 6.90 2.43 -0.57
N THR A 45 7.35 3.17 -1.57
CA THR A 45 7.41 4.64 -1.50
C THR A 45 6.01 5.23 -1.25
N ILE A 46 5.00 4.83 -2.02
CA ILE A 46 3.63 5.35 -1.85
C ILE A 46 3.07 4.99 -0.47
N ALA A 47 3.25 3.74 -0.02
CA ALA A 47 2.77 3.29 1.27
C ALA A 47 3.40 4.08 2.43
N LEU A 48 4.72 4.32 2.39
CA LEU A 48 5.42 5.14 3.38
C LEU A 48 5.01 6.62 3.32
N SER A 49 4.74 7.15 2.12
CA SER A 49 4.28 8.52 1.91
C SER A 49 2.78 8.74 2.18
N THR A 50 2.04 7.71 2.61
CA THR A 50 0.60 7.79 2.92
C THR A 50 0.36 7.59 4.42
N PRO A 51 0.45 8.64 5.27
CA PRO A 51 0.34 8.51 6.73
C PRO A 51 -0.95 7.83 7.21
N ARG A 52 -2.06 8.02 6.48
CA ARG A 52 -3.37 7.40 6.77
C ARG A 52 -3.32 5.87 6.78
N LEU A 53 -2.36 5.23 6.11
CA LEU A 53 -2.18 3.77 6.17
C LEU A 53 -1.63 3.29 7.51
N TRP A 54 -0.95 4.17 8.26
CA TRP A 54 -0.23 3.85 9.48
C TRP A 54 -0.92 4.39 10.73
N THR A 55 -2.17 4.85 10.63
CA THR A 55 -2.95 5.32 11.80
C THR A 55 -3.46 4.17 12.67
N SER A 56 -3.46 2.94 12.16
CA SER A 56 -3.91 1.76 12.90
C SER A 56 -3.05 0.55 12.52
N PHE A 57 -1.96 0.35 13.25
CA PHE A 57 -1.14 -0.85 13.16
C PHE A 57 -0.88 -1.42 14.56
N VAL A 58 -0.93 -2.75 14.70
CA VAL A 58 -0.66 -3.45 15.96
C VAL A 58 0.76 -3.99 15.89
N LEU A 59 1.58 -3.56 16.85
CA LEU A 59 2.87 -4.17 17.12
C LEU A 59 2.65 -5.33 18.08
N THR A 60 2.63 -6.56 17.56
CA THR A 60 2.76 -7.75 18.39
C THR A 60 4.22 -7.90 18.77
N ILE A 61 4.57 -7.50 19.98
CA ILE A 61 5.87 -7.77 20.59
C ILE A 61 5.81 -9.22 21.09
N ILE A 62 6.75 -10.05 20.63
CA ILE A 62 6.91 -11.46 21.01
C ILE A 62 7.83 -11.56 22.21
#